data_AF-A0A150L970-F1
#
_entry.id   AF-A0A150L970-F1
#
_cell.length_a   1.000
_cell.length_b   1.000
_cell.length_c   1.000
_cell.angle_alpha   90.00
_cell.angle_beta   90.00
_cell.angle_gamma   90.00
#
_symmetry.space_group_name_H-M   'P 1'
#
loop_
_entity.id
_entity.type
_entity.pdbx_description
1 polymer ?
#
loop_
_entity_poly.entity_id
_entity_poly.type
_entity_poly.pdbx_seq_one_letter_code
_entity_poly.pdbx_strand_id
1 'polypeptide(L)' 'MDEKADLEIHVSKQALPLLLNGDIRLYQLVKYGEVQVKGSYRYSLLVESLLWLCREYKIA' A
#
# COMPACT_ATOMS: atom_id res chain seq x y z
N MET A 1 -24.49 -3.77 -12.05
CA MET A 1 -23.55 -4.76 -11.49
C MET A 1 -22.65 -3.98 -10.57
N ASP A 2 -22.65 -4.27 -9.26
CA ASP A 2 -21.64 -3.74 -8.36
C ASP A 2 -20.29 -4.30 -8.82
N GLU A 3 -19.47 -3.47 -9.46
CA GLU A 3 -18.08 -3.80 -9.73
C GLU A 3 -17.35 -3.85 -8.39
N LYS A 4 -17.24 -5.07 -7.86
CA LYS A 4 -16.48 -5.33 -6.64
C LYS A 4 -15.00 -5.19 -6.99
N ALA A 5 -14.32 -4.24 -6.36
CA ALA A 5 -12.89 -4.05 -6.55
C ALA A 5 -12.12 -5.34 -6.18
N ASP A 6 -11.13 -5.70 -7.00
CA ASP A 6 -10.27 -6.86 -6.72
C ASP A 6 -9.39 -6.64 -5.48
N LEU A 7 -9.15 -5.38 -5.10
CA LEU A 7 -8.37 -4.97 -3.95
C LEU A 7 -8.90 -3.62 -3.41
N GLU A 8 -9.19 -3.57 -2.11
CA GLU A 8 -9.54 -2.36 -1.39
C GLU A 8 -8.49 -2.11 -0.29
N ILE A 9 -7.93 -0.90 -0.26
CA ILE A 9 -6.95 -0.48 0.75
C ILE A 9 -7.55 0.74 1.46
N HIS A 10 -7.87 0.57 2.75
CA HIS A 10 -8.32 1.66 3.62
C HIS A 10 -7.14 2.12 4.46
N VAL A 11 -6.75 3.38 4.30
CA VAL A 11 -5.57 3.96 4.95
C VAL A 11 -5.94 5.32 5.54
N SER A 12 -5.33 5.66 6.68
CA SER A 12 -5.49 7.00 7.25
C SER A 12 -4.88 8.06 6.33
N LYS A 13 -5.43 9.28 6.36
CA LYS A 13 -4.91 10.40 5.55
C LYS A 13 -3.42 10.68 5.82
N GLN A 14 -2.96 10.39 7.04
CA GLN A 14 -1.58 10.60 7.48
C GLN A 14 -0.63 9.50 6.96
N ALA A 15 -1.09 8.25 6.90
CA ALA A 15 -0.29 7.12 6.42
C ALA A 15 -0.23 7.01 4.89
N LEU A 16 -1.21 7.58 4.17
CA LEU A 16 -1.25 7.55 2.71
C LEU A 16 0.02 8.10 2.03
N PRO A 17 0.53 9.31 2.37
CA PRO A 17 1.75 9.82 1.73
C PRO A 17 2.98 8.94 2.03
N LEU A 18 3.10 8.41 3.25
CA LEU A 18 4.20 7.51 3.62
C LEU A 18 4.20 6.24 2.77
N LEU A 19 2.99 5.70 2.50
CA LEU A 19 2.81 4.54 1.65
C LEU A 19 3.12 4.86 0.18
N LEU A 20 2.64 6.00 -0.35
CA LEU A 20 2.82 6.40 -1.75
C LEU A 20 4.27 6.75 -2.10
N ASN A 21 5.00 7.32 -1.15
CA ASN A 21 6.42 7.66 -1.31
C ASN A 21 7.34 6.44 -1.13
N GLY A 22 6.79 5.27 -0.76
CA GLY A 22 7.60 4.10 -0.44
C GLY A 22 8.46 4.28 0.82
N ASP A 23 8.12 5.22 1.71
CA ASP A 23 8.79 5.44 2.99
C ASP A 23 8.53 4.27 3.96
N ILE A 24 7.37 3.63 3.83
CA ILE A 24 6.95 2.46 4.62
C ILE A 24 6.27 1.42 3.73
N ARG A 25 6.44 0.14 4.08
CA ARG A 25 5.79 -0.96 3.37
C ARG A 25 4.34 -1.12 3.76
N LEU A 26 3.48 -1.46 2.79
CA LEU A 26 2.05 -1.73 3.00
C LEU A 26 1.83 -2.77 4.12
N TYR A 27 2.57 -3.88 4.08
CA TYR A 27 2.49 -4.92 5.09
C TYR A 27 2.83 -4.45 6.52
N GLN A 28 3.75 -3.48 6.67
CA GLN A 28 4.10 -2.92 7.98
C GLN A 28 2.93 -2.09 8.53
N LEU A 29 2.31 -1.26 7.69
CA LEU A 29 1.14 -0.48 8.09
C LEU A 29 -0.05 -1.36 8.47
N VAL A 30 -0.26 -2.49 7.78
CA VAL A 30 -1.27 -3.48 8.15
C VAL A 30 -0.99 -4.07 9.53
N LYS A 31 0.27 -4.42 9.82
CA LYS A 31 0.67 -4.92 11.15
C LYS A 31 0.45 -3.92 12.28
N TYR A 32 0.66 -2.64 12.01
CA TYR A 32 0.42 -1.58 13.00
C TYR A 32 -1.05 -1.22 13.16
N GLY A 33 -1.95 -1.78 12.35
CA GLY A 33 -3.37 -1.47 12.38
C GLY A 33 -3.73 -0.13 11.72
N GLU A 34 -2.77 0.51 11.06
CA GLU A 34 -2.92 1.81 10.38
C GLU A 34 -3.57 1.66 9.00
N VAL A 35 -3.55 0.45 8.44
CA VAL A 35 -4.13 0.11 7.14
C VAL A 35 -4.95 -1.18 7.22
N GLN A 36 -6.12 -1.18 6.58
CA GLN A 36 -6.89 -2.39 6.31
C GLN A 36 -6.86 -2.70 4.82
N VAL A 37 -6.57 -3.96 4.49
CA VAL A 37 -6.57 -4.46 3.10
C VAL A 37 -7.61 -5.55 2.97
N LYS A 38 -8.47 -5.45 1.95
CA LYS A 38 -9.49 -6.45 1.62
C LYS A 38 -9.34 -6.84 0.15
N GLY A 39 -9.62 -8.11 -0.18
CA GLY A 39 -9.52 -8.63 -1.55
C GLY A 39 -8.25 -9.46 -1.78
N SER A 40 -7.70 -9.36 -2.99
CA SER A 40 -6.63 -10.23 -3.49
C SER A 40 -5.28 -9.95 -2.82
N TYR A 41 -4.76 -10.92 -2.06
CA TYR A 41 -3.41 -10.87 -1.49
C TYR A 41 -2.31 -10.74 -2.55
N ARG A 42 -2.49 -11.37 -3.72
CA ARG A 42 -1.52 -11.24 -4.83
C ARG A 42 -1.44 -9.81 -5.33
N TYR A 43 -2.59 -9.13 -5.42
CA TYR A 43 -2.63 -7.74 -5.85
C TYR A 43 -2.10 -6.79 -4.78
N SER A 44 -2.28 -7.09 -3.48
CA SER A 44 -1.65 -6.28 -2.43
C SER A 44 -0.13 -6.33 -2.50
N LEU A 45 0.46 -7.51 -2.77
CA LEU A 45 1.90 -7.66 -2.98
C LEU A 45 2.40 -6.90 -4.22
N LEU A 46 1.62 -6.93 -5.31
CA LEU A 46 1.94 -6.19 -6.53
C LEU A 46 1.93 -4.67 -6.27
N VAL A 47 0.89 -4.15 -5.63
CA VAL A 47 0.80 -2.74 -5.25
C VAL A 47 1.96 -2.35 -4.35
N GLU A 48 2.27 -3.14 -3.32
CA GLU A 48 3.42 -2.89 -2.46
C GLU A 48 4.73 -2.81 -3.25
N SER A 49 4.93 -3.72 -4.21
CA SER A 49 6.12 -3.72 -5.07
C SER A 49 6.21 -2.47 -5.94
N LEU A 50 5.09 -2.03 -6.53
CA LEU A 50 5.03 -0.82 -7.36
C LEU A 50 5.32 0.43 -6.53
N LEU A 51 4.70 0.56 -5.36
CA LEU A 51 4.92 1.70 -4.46
C LEU A 51 6.37 1.74 -3.98
N TRP A 52 6.97 0.59 -3.69
CA TRP A 52 8.38 0.49 -3.34
C TRP A 52 9.32 0.91 -4.48
N LEU A 53 8.91 0.75 -5.73
CA LEU A 53 9.67 1.23 -6.90
C LEU A 53 9.53 2.74 -7.13
N CYS A 54 8.48 3.38 -6.59
CA CYS A 54 8.30 4.83 -6.70
C CYS A 54 9.11 5.65 -5.69
N ARG A 55 9.79 5.00 -4.73
CA ARG A 55 10.62 5.69 -3.74
C ARG A 55 11.71 6.50 -4.41
N GLU A 56 12.10 7.62 -3.78
CA GLU A 56 13.30 8.33 -4.19
C GLU A 56 14.53 7.46 -3.90
N TYR A 57 15.18 6.99 -4.96
CA TYR A 57 16.48 6.35 -4.88
C TYR A 57 17.53 7.44 -4.83
N LYS A 58 17.99 7.76 -3.61
CA LYS A 58 19.17 8.62 -3.44
C LYS A 58 20.37 7.89 -4.06
N ILE A 59 20.89 8.43 -5.15
CA ILE A 59 22.17 8.01 -5.72
C ILE A 59 23.23 8.48 -4.70
N ALA A 60 23.91 7.51 -4.10
CA ALA A 60 24.99 7.75 -3.13
C ALA A 60 26.26 8.27 -3.83
#